data_AF-A6ZKT5-F1
#
_entry.id   AF-A6ZKT5-F1
#
_cell.length_a   1.000
_cell.length_b   1.000
_cell.length_c   1.000
_cell.angle_alpha   90.00
_cell.angle_beta   90.00
_cell.angle_gamma   90.00
#
_symmetry.space_group_name_H-M   'P 1'
#
loop_
_entity.id
_entity.type
_entity.pdbx_description
1 polymer ?
#
loop_
_entity_poly.entity_id
_entity_poly.type
_entity_poly.pdbx_seq_one_letter_code
_entity_poly.pdbx_strand_id
1 'polypeptide(L)'
;MVKMRRITPTRLLFTCRFISNNASPPVQPLNVLFFGSDTFSNFSLQALNELRQNNGSSGIVDNIQVVTRSPKWCGRQKSILKYPPIFDMAEKLQLPRPITCDTKQEMLALSKLTPSRQGNPENDGSGAPFNAIIAVSFGKLIPGDLIRAVPLALNVHPSLLPRHKGSAPIQRALLEGDTYTGVTIQTLHPDRFDHGAIVAQTEPLAIATMLSKGRVNDSTADFNSEGLPRRTAILMDQLGALGAQLLGQTLRERLYLPQNRVQAPTAYKPSYAHRITTEDKRIHWARDSAAELLNKLETLGPLHAFKEATAARKDAQNSVLKRILFHECKVMRDARLDNGSKPGMFKYDDIKDCILVTCRGNLLLCVSRLQFEGFAVERAGQFMARLRKRCGALSEKLVFL
;
A
#
# COMPACT_ATOMS: atom_id res chain seq x y z
N MET A 1 -43.13 -46.47 -20.83
CA MET A 1 -41.81 -46.71 -21.47
C MET A 1 -41.16 -45.39 -21.82
N VAL A 2 -40.26 -44.86 -20.98
CA VAL A 2 -39.08 -44.07 -21.40
C VAL A 2 -38.04 -44.24 -20.27
N LYS A 3 -36.92 -44.89 -20.60
CA LYS A 3 -35.81 -45.19 -19.67
C LYS A 3 -34.94 -43.95 -19.46
N MET A 4 -34.58 -43.68 -18.20
CA MET A 4 -33.48 -42.78 -17.82
C MET A 4 -32.17 -43.19 -18.50
N ARG A 5 -31.43 -42.22 -19.04
CA ARG A 5 -29.98 -42.36 -19.31
C ARG A 5 -29.22 -41.39 -18.41
N ARG A 6 -28.50 -41.95 -17.44
CA ARG A 6 -27.46 -41.27 -16.66
C ARG A 6 -26.28 -41.00 -17.60
N ILE A 7 -25.82 -39.77 -17.66
CA ILE A 7 -24.57 -39.39 -18.33
C ILE A 7 -23.48 -39.44 -17.26
N THR A 8 -22.57 -40.40 -17.39
CA THR A 8 -21.35 -40.53 -16.59
C THR A 8 -20.27 -39.57 -17.11
N PRO A 9 -19.35 -39.06 -16.26
CA PRO A 9 -18.25 -38.23 -16.70
C PRO A 9 -17.16 -39.11 -17.34
N THR A 10 -16.79 -38.76 -18.57
CA THR A 10 -15.72 -39.40 -19.34
C THR A 10 -14.37 -39.15 -18.66
N ARG A 11 -13.78 -40.19 -18.05
CA ARG A 11 -12.37 -40.19 -17.66
C ARG A 11 -11.52 -40.24 -18.94
N LEU A 12 -10.82 -39.16 -19.27
CA LEU A 12 -9.67 -39.24 -20.19
C LEU A 12 -8.53 -39.96 -19.46
N LEU A 13 -8.33 -41.24 -19.79
CA LEU A 13 -7.13 -42.00 -19.44
C LEU A 13 -6.05 -41.66 -20.47
N PHE A 14 -5.12 -40.77 -20.11
CA PHE A 14 -3.84 -40.66 -20.83
C PHE A 14 -2.88 -41.70 -20.25
N THR A 15 -2.68 -42.80 -20.99
CA THR A 15 -1.56 -43.71 -20.77
C THR A 15 -0.28 -43.05 -21.27
N CYS A 16 0.47 -42.42 -20.37
CA CYS A 16 1.83 -41.97 -20.67
C CYS A 16 2.81 -43.08 -20.26
N ARG A 17 3.53 -43.64 -21.24
CA ARG A 17 4.67 -44.53 -21.00
C ARG A 17 5.74 -43.74 -20.25
N PHE A 18 6.02 -44.13 -19.00
CA PHE A 18 7.17 -43.62 -18.25
C PHE A 18 8.45 -44.20 -18.88
N ILE A 19 9.18 -43.36 -19.60
CA ILE A 19 10.60 -43.57 -19.88
C ILE A 19 11.38 -42.80 -18.80
N SER A 20 12.37 -43.48 -18.24
CA SER A 20 13.08 -43.20 -17.00
C SER A 20 13.93 -41.92 -16.99
N ASN A 21 14.05 -41.37 -15.77
CA ASN A 21 15.20 -40.67 -15.20
C ASN A 21 15.84 -39.55 -16.00
N ASN A 22 15.26 -38.36 -15.85
CA ASN A 22 16.05 -37.14 -15.61
C ASN A 22 15.59 -36.55 -14.27
N ALA A 23 16.12 -37.05 -13.17
CA ALA A 23 15.98 -36.37 -11.89
C ALA A 23 16.60 -34.98 -12.06
N SER A 24 15.78 -33.93 -12.03
CA SER A 24 16.28 -32.57 -11.94
C SER A 24 17.21 -32.49 -10.72
N PRO A 25 18.37 -31.81 -10.79
CA PRO A 25 19.28 -31.74 -9.67
C PRO A 25 18.52 -31.27 -8.40
N PRO A 26 18.85 -31.81 -7.22
CA PRO A 26 18.20 -31.42 -5.99
C PRO A 26 18.36 -29.91 -5.81
N VAL A 27 17.22 -29.20 -5.80
CA VAL A 27 17.22 -27.74 -5.66
C VAL A 27 17.47 -27.43 -4.20
N GLN A 28 18.54 -26.69 -3.93
CA GLN A 28 18.85 -26.25 -2.57
C GLN A 28 17.70 -25.39 -2.03
N PRO A 29 17.32 -25.59 -0.75
CA PRO A 29 16.39 -24.70 -0.07
C PRO A 29 16.80 -23.23 -0.16
N LEU A 30 15.82 -22.33 -0.08
CA LEU A 30 16.07 -20.90 -0.16
C LEU A 30 16.49 -20.33 1.20
N ASN A 31 17.62 -19.65 1.23
CA ASN A 31 18.04 -18.77 2.32
C ASN A 31 17.70 -17.34 1.91
N VAL A 32 16.68 -16.77 2.54
CA VAL A 32 16.03 -15.53 2.08
C VAL A 32 16.48 -14.31 2.86
N LEU A 33 17.01 -13.30 2.15
CA LEU A 33 17.02 -11.91 2.60
C LEU A 33 15.66 -11.28 2.28
N PHE A 34 14.84 -11.09 3.31
CA PHE A 34 13.50 -10.51 3.17
C PHE A 34 13.55 -9.00 3.39
N PHE A 35 13.30 -8.22 2.34
CA PHE A 35 13.27 -6.75 2.40
C PHE A 35 11.82 -6.28 2.55
N GLY A 36 11.45 -5.80 3.74
CA GLY A 36 10.10 -5.31 4.03
C GLY A 36 10.06 -4.34 5.21
N SER A 37 8.92 -3.68 5.42
CA SER A 37 8.82 -2.64 6.46
C SER A 37 7.42 -2.45 7.06
N ASP A 38 6.36 -2.57 6.26
CA ASP A 38 4.99 -2.22 6.65
C ASP A 38 4.10 -3.46 6.88
N THR A 39 2.84 -3.24 7.27
CA THR A 39 1.88 -4.33 7.49
C THR A 39 1.58 -5.15 6.24
N PHE A 40 1.73 -4.59 5.03
CA PHE A 40 1.58 -5.35 3.79
C PHE A 40 2.69 -6.39 3.64
N SER A 41 3.92 -6.02 3.97
CA SER A 41 5.06 -6.93 3.97
C SER A 41 4.98 -8.04 5.02
N ASN A 42 4.26 -7.81 6.13
CA ASN A 42 4.07 -8.81 7.18
C ASN A 42 3.39 -10.09 6.67
N PHE A 43 2.41 -9.98 5.75
CA PHE A 43 1.73 -11.14 5.18
C PHE A 43 2.70 -12.07 4.43
N SER A 44 3.57 -11.49 3.60
CA SER A 44 4.57 -12.25 2.84
C SER A 44 5.64 -12.85 3.76
N LEU A 45 6.06 -12.12 4.81
CA LEU A 45 7.01 -12.65 5.80
C LEU A 45 6.42 -13.87 6.53
N GLN A 46 5.16 -13.79 6.93
CA GLN A 46 4.45 -14.90 7.57
C GLN A 46 4.39 -16.12 6.63
N ALA A 47 4.01 -15.95 5.37
CA ALA A 47 3.96 -17.06 4.41
C ALA A 47 5.34 -17.70 4.16
N LEU A 48 6.42 -16.92 4.12
CA LEU A 48 7.77 -17.47 4.03
C LEU A 48 8.14 -18.27 5.28
N ASN A 49 7.78 -17.78 6.47
CA ASN A 49 8.03 -18.49 7.72
C ASN A 49 7.23 -19.80 7.81
N GLU A 50 5.99 -19.82 7.32
CA GLU A 50 5.18 -21.04 7.20
C GLU A 50 5.81 -22.04 6.24
N LEU A 51 6.37 -21.59 5.10
CA LEU A 51 7.14 -22.46 4.21
C LEU A 51 8.40 -23.02 4.87
N ARG A 52 9.07 -22.23 5.72
CA ARG A 52 10.24 -22.68 6.50
C ARG A 52 9.88 -23.73 7.54
N GLN A 53 8.79 -23.54 8.26
CA GLN A 53 8.34 -24.47 9.29
C GLN A 53 7.84 -25.79 8.70
N ASN A 54 7.27 -25.76 7.50
CA ASN A 54 6.73 -26.95 6.82
C ASN A 54 7.76 -27.66 5.91
N ASN A 55 9.04 -27.65 6.30
CA ASN A 55 10.10 -28.33 5.58
C ASN A 55 9.97 -29.86 5.74
N GLY A 56 9.25 -30.50 4.82
CA GLY A 56 9.40 -31.94 4.57
C GLY A 56 10.78 -32.28 3.99
N SER A 57 10.94 -33.46 3.39
CA SER A 57 12.24 -33.99 2.89
C SER A 57 12.94 -33.16 1.78
N SER A 58 12.37 -32.04 1.32
CA SER A 58 12.91 -31.18 0.26
C SER A 58 12.62 -29.69 0.50
N GLY A 59 12.67 -29.25 1.77
CA GLY A 59 12.27 -27.91 2.25
C GLY A 59 12.48 -26.73 1.28
N ILE A 60 11.50 -25.82 1.21
CA ILE A 60 11.48 -24.73 0.22
C ILE A 60 12.29 -23.52 0.73
N VAL A 61 12.12 -23.19 2.01
CA VAL A 61 12.81 -22.06 2.67
C VAL A 61 13.52 -22.63 3.89
N ASP A 62 14.80 -22.35 4.05
CA ASP A 62 15.57 -22.87 5.19
C ASP A 62 15.88 -21.76 6.20
N ASN A 63 16.37 -20.63 5.72
CA ASN A 63 16.65 -19.47 6.56
C ASN A 63 15.96 -18.20 6.08
N ILE A 64 15.63 -17.29 7.01
CA ILE A 64 15.06 -15.98 6.73
C ILE A 64 15.77 -14.94 7.60
N GLN A 65 16.40 -13.95 6.96
CA GLN A 65 16.89 -12.74 7.63
C GLN A 65 16.10 -11.54 7.11
N VAL A 66 15.42 -10.84 8.02
CA VAL A 66 14.66 -9.64 7.70
C VAL A 66 15.62 -8.45 7.57
N VAL A 67 15.41 -7.64 6.53
CA VAL A 67 16.05 -6.36 6.28
C VAL A 67 14.96 -5.28 6.20
N THR A 68 15.10 -4.22 6.99
CA THR A 68 14.08 -3.17 7.12
C THR A 68 14.70 -1.79 7.28
N ARG A 69 13.88 -0.75 7.28
CA ARG A 69 14.30 0.64 7.52
C ARG A 69 14.60 0.86 9.01
N SER A 70 15.47 1.81 9.35
CA SER A 70 15.66 2.16 10.76
C SER A 70 14.39 2.79 11.36
N PRO A 71 14.16 2.61 12.68
CA PRO A 71 13.16 3.36 13.43
C PRO A 71 13.35 4.87 13.26
N LYS A 72 12.24 5.61 13.24
CA LYS A 72 12.25 7.06 13.00
C LYS A 72 11.61 7.82 14.15
N TRP A 73 12.29 8.88 14.57
CA TRP A 73 11.73 9.86 15.49
C TRP A 73 10.63 10.68 14.80
N CYS A 74 9.47 10.73 15.42
CA CYS A 74 8.25 11.38 14.95
C CYS A 74 7.50 12.05 16.11
N GLY A 75 6.34 12.63 15.81
CA GLY A 75 5.57 13.42 16.78
C GLY A 75 6.10 14.84 16.95
N ARG A 76 5.42 15.62 17.80
CA ARG A 76 5.84 17.00 18.10
C ARG A 76 7.23 16.97 18.73
N GLN A 77 8.13 17.79 18.21
CA GLN A 77 9.53 17.85 18.65
C GLN A 77 10.27 16.51 18.55
N LYS A 78 9.84 15.59 17.66
CA LYS A 78 10.48 14.27 17.45
C LYS A 78 10.55 13.42 18.73
N SER A 79 9.55 13.50 19.61
CA SER A 79 9.53 12.83 20.92
C SER A 79 9.20 11.33 20.88
N ILE A 80 8.67 10.82 19.76
CA ILE A 80 8.19 9.43 19.66
C ILE A 80 9.07 8.66 18.69
N LEU A 81 9.79 7.64 19.16
CA LEU A 81 10.51 6.72 18.29
C LEU A 81 9.53 5.67 17.73
N LYS A 82 9.27 5.70 16.42
CA LYS A 82 8.39 4.75 15.74
C LYS A 82 9.19 3.68 15.00
N TYR A 83 8.93 2.42 15.35
CA TYR A 83 9.50 1.26 14.68
C TYR A 83 8.64 0.88 13.45
N PRO A 84 9.27 0.38 12.36
CA PRO A 84 8.54 -0.28 11.28
C PRO A 84 7.74 -1.50 11.79
N PRO A 85 6.48 -1.70 11.35
CA PRO A 85 5.65 -2.84 11.75
C PRO A 85 6.27 -4.24 11.58
N ILE A 86 7.24 -4.39 10.67
CA ILE A 86 7.91 -5.67 10.44
C ILE A 86 8.77 -6.13 11.63
N PHE A 87 9.15 -5.22 12.55
CA PHE A 87 9.87 -5.59 13.77
C PHE A 87 9.02 -6.50 14.67
N ASP A 88 7.79 -6.06 14.97
CA ASP A 88 6.84 -6.82 15.79
C ASP A 88 6.51 -8.18 15.14
N MET A 89 6.41 -8.22 13.81
CA MET A 89 6.16 -9.47 13.09
C MET A 89 7.36 -10.41 13.15
N ALA A 90 8.59 -9.91 12.99
CA ALA A 90 9.80 -10.73 13.07
C ALA A 90 9.96 -11.34 14.48
N GLU A 91 9.69 -10.56 15.53
CA GLU A 91 9.69 -11.05 16.92
C GLU A 91 8.60 -12.11 17.14
N LYS A 92 7.37 -11.84 16.70
CA LYS A 92 6.25 -12.78 16.79
C LYS A 92 6.56 -14.13 16.12
N LEU A 93 7.27 -14.11 14.99
CA LEU A 93 7.66 -15.29 14.23
C LEU A 93 8.97 -15.93 14.73
N GLN A 94 9.57 -15.38 15.79
CA GLN A 94 10.84 -15.85 16.36
C GLN A 94 11.98 -15.87 15.33
N LEU A 95 12.03 -14.85 14.47
CA LEU A 95 13.11 -14.65 13.50
C LEU A 95 14.30 -13.93 14.14
N PRO A 96 15.50 -14.04 13.55
CA PRO A 96 16.60 -13.15 13.90
C PRO A 96 16.18 -11.69 13.84
N ARG A 97 16.77 -10.87 14.71
CA ARG A 97 16.48 -9.44 14.77
C ARG A 97 16.66 -8.82 13.37
N PRO A 98 15.71 -7.97 12.91
CA PRO A 98 15.84 -7.32 11.61
C PRO A 98 17.12 -6.49 11.49
N ILE A 99 17.80 -6.61 10.36
CA ILE A 99 18.92 -5.73 9.98
C ILE A 99 18.33 -4.42 9.47
N THR A 100 18.78 -3.29 10.02
CA THR A 100 18.36 -1.97 9.55
C THR A 100 19.26 -1.49 8.43
N CYS A 101 18.66 -1.04 7.32
CA CYS A 101 19.36 -0.47 6.17
C CYS A 101 18.56 0.72 5.59
N ASP A 102 19.20 1.88 5.51
CA ASP A 102 18.65 3.12 4.96
C ASP A 102 19.41 3.61 3.72
N THR A 103 20.67 3.20 3.58
CA THR A 103 21.59 3.65 2.52
C THR A 103 21.93 2.56 1.51
N LYS A 104 22.41 2.97 0.33
CA LYS A 104 22.92 2.06 -0.70
C LYS A 104 24.12 1.26 -0.20
N GLN A 105 25.01 1.91 0.54
CA GLN A 105 26.24 1.31 1.08
C GLN A 105 25.94 0.21 2.10
N GLU A 106 25.00 0.45 3.01
CA GLU A 106 24.54 -0.56 3.98
C GLU A 106 23.95 -1.78 3.27
N MET A 107 23.11 -1.58 2.25
CA MET A 107 22.58 -2.69 1.46
C MET A 107 23.69 -3.46 0.74
N LEU A 108 24.65 -2.77 0.12
CA LEU A 108 25.78 -3.42 -0.55
C LEU A 108 26.65 -4.22 0.42
N ALA A 109 26.75 -3.80 1.68
CA ALA A 109 27.46 -4.55 2.71
C ALA A 109 26.81 -5.92 3.00
N LEU A 110 25.54 -6.13 2.65
CA LEU A 110 24.86 -7.43 2.77
C LEU A 110 25.35 -8.46 1.74
N SER A 111 26.03 -8.04 0.67
CA SER A 111 26.58 -8.96 -0.34
C SER A 111 27.57 -9.97 0.25
N LYS A 112 28.21 -9.67 1.38
CA LYS A 112 29.06 -10.62 2.13
C LYS A 112 28.29 -11.83 2.68
N LEU A 113 26.97 -11.73 2.78
CA LEU A 113 26.09 -12.81 3.24
C LEU A 113 25.55 -13.65 2.06
N THR A 114 26.02 -13.41 0.83
CA THR A 114 25.49 -14.03 -0.39
C THR A 114 26.56 -14.89 -1.09
N PRO A 115 26.18 -15.86 -1.95
CA PRO A 115 27.11 -16.81 -2.54
C PRO A 115 28.25 -16.17 -3.34
N SER A 116 27.99 -15.06 -4.03
CA SER A 116 28.99 -14.42 -4.90
C SER A 116 30.18 -13.79 -4.17
N ARG A 117 30.15 -13.71 -2.82
CA ARG A 117 31.23 -13.10 -2.02
C ARG A 117 31.65 -13.86 -0.77
N GLN A 118 31.03 -15.01 -0.45
CA GLN A 118 31.62 -15.93 0.52
C GLN A 118 32.75 -16.71 -0.17
N GLY A 119 33.99 -16.45 0.23
CA GLY A 119 35.08 -17.41 0.02
C GLY A 119 34.87 -18.60 0.95
N ASN A 120 34.92 -19.82 0.41
CA ASN A 120 34.76 -21.12 1.08
C ASN A 120 33.88 -21.15 2.37
N PRO A 121 32.62 -21.61 2.29
CA PRO A 121 31.65 -21.60 3.40
C PRO A 121 31.99 -22.52 4.60
N GLU A 122 33.14 -23.21 4.60
CA GLU A 122 33.47 -24.21 5.62
C GLU A 122 34.24 -23.65 6.83
N ASN A 123 34.74 -22.41 6.81
CA ASN A 123 35.78 -21.96 7.77
C ASN A 123 35.41 -20.86 8.78
N ASP A 124 34.22 -20.24 8.75
CA ASP A 124 33.92 -19.11 9.66
C ASP A 124 32.71 -19.30 10.58
N GLY A 125 32.05 -20.46 10.55
CA GLY A 125 30.86 -20.74 11.35
C GLY A 125 29.63 -19.90 10.97
N SER A 126 29.67 -19.17 9.86
CA SER A 126 28.50 -18.51 9.29
C SER A 126 27.68 -19.56 8.54
N GLY A 127 26.36 -19.61 8.77
CA GLY A 127 25.48 -20.56 8.10
C GLY A 127 25.48 -20.41 6.56
N ALA A 128 24.71 -21.26 5.88
CA ALA A 128 24.62 -21.24 4.41
C ALA A 128 24.28 -19.83 3.86
N PRO A 129 24.92 -19.39 2.76
CA PRO A 129 24.72 -18.05 2.22
C PRO A 129 23.28 -17.82 1.78
N PHE A 130 22.82 -16.58 1.89
CA PHE A 130 21.52 -16.15 1.39
C PHE A 130 21.51 -16.14 -0.14
N ASN A 131 20.75 -17.06 -0.72
CA ASN A 131 20.64 -17.28 -2.16
C ASN A 131 19.35 -16.70 -2.77
N ALA A 132 18.52 -16.01 -1.97
CA ALA A 132 17.32 -15.34 -2.46
C ALA A 132 17.09 -13.98 -1.82
N ILE A 133 16.59 -13.03 -2.61
CA ILE A 133 16.03 -11.76 -2.15
C ILE A 133 14.53 -11.76 -2.43
N ILE A 134 13.72 -11.51 -1.41
CA ILE A 134 12.29 -11.29 -1.55
C ILE A 134 11.97 -9.89 -1.03
N ALA A 135 11.57 -8.99 -1.92
CA ALA A 135 11.23 -7.61 -1.59
C ALA A 135 9.72 -7.39 -1.57
N VAL A 136 9.22 -6.78 -0.49
CA VAL A 136 7.80 -6.48 -0.31
C VAL A 136 7.71 -5.15 0.43
N SER A 137 7.31 -4.08 -0.26
CA SER A 137 7.11 -2.75 0.34
C SER A 137 8.28 -2.21 1.19
N PHE A 138 9.52 -2.40 0.72
CA PHE A 138 10.72 -1.90 1.42
C PHE A 138 10.95 -0.38 1.24
N GLY A 139 10.41 0.20 0.16
CA GLY A 139 10.45 1.65 -0.09
C GLY A 139 11.83 2.23 -0.46
N LYS A 140 12.80 1.38 -0.82
CA LYS A 140 14.11 1.75 -1.36
C LYS A 140 14.48 0.82 -2.52
N LEU A 141 15.24 1.35 -3.47
CA LEU A 141 15.73 0.58 -4.61
C LEU A 141 16.89 -0.31 -4.11
N ILE A 142 16.74 -1.62 -4.28
CA ILE A 142 17.79 -2.58 -3.95
C ILE A 142 18.88 -2.47 -5.03
N PRO A 143 20.17 -2.28 -4.66
CA PRO A 143 21.22 -2.07 -5.66
C PRO A 143 21.38 -3.28 -6.60
N GLY A 144 21.57 -3.00 -7.89
CA GLY A 144 21.80 -4.05 -8.90
C GLY A 144 22.93 -5.02 -8.56
N ASP A 145 24.00 -4.56 -7.90
CA ASP A 145 25.10 -5.43 -7.47
C ASP A 145 24.66 -6.46 -6.41
N LEU A 146 23.78 -6.07 -5.49
CA LEU A 146 23.22 -7.00 -4.50
C LEU A 146 22.22 -7.97 -5.16
N ILE A 147 21.41 -7.49 -6.11
CA ILE A 147 20.49 -8.33 -6.89
C ILE A 147 21.28 -9.40 -7.66
N ARG A 148 22.40 -9.05 -8.29
CA ARG A 148 23.27 -9.99 -9.02
C ARG A 148 24.05 -10.94 -8.11
N ALA A 149 24.11 -10.67 -6.81
CA ALA A 149 24.82 -11.52 -5.86
C ALA A 149 24.01 -12.76 -5.43
N VAL A 150 22.73 -12.84 -5.83
CA VAL A 150 21.84 -13.97 -5.54
C VAL A 150 21.23 -14.52 -6.83
N PRO A 151 20.98 -15.84 -6.92
CA PRO A 151 20.32 -16.44 -8.08
C PRO A 151 18.83 -16.09 -8.22
N LEU A 152 18.16 -15.73 -7.11
CA LEU A 152 16.73 -15.41 -7.11
C LEU A 152 16.46 -14.06 -6.44
N ALA A 153 15.78 -13.15 -7.14
CA ALA A 153 15.40 -11.84 -6.61
C ALA A 153 13.99 -11.48 -7.08
N LEU A 154 13.01 -11.53 -6.18
CA LEU A 154 11.59 -11.31 -6.46
C LEU A 154 11.03 -10.10 -5.72
N ASN A 155 9.96 -9.52 -6.27
CA ASN A 155 9.17 -8.48 -5.65
C ASN A 155 7.68 -8.81 -5.70
N VAL A 156 6.97 -8.60 -4.58
CA VAL A 156 5.51 -8.69 -4.51
C VAL A 156 4.91 -7.29 -4.71
N HIS A 157 4.20 -7.08 -5.83
CA HIS A 157 3.63 -5.79 -6.20
C HIS A 157 2.09 -5.82 -6.15
N PRO A 158 1.41 -4.95 -5.38
CA PRO A 158 -0.05 -4.98 -5.20
C PRO A 158 -0.80 -4.28 -6.34
N SER A 159 -0.51 -4.66 -7.57
CA SER A 159 -1.33 -4.35 -8.74
C SER A 159 -1.10 -5.37 -9.86
N LEU A 160 -1.93 -5.30 -10.89
CA LEU A 160 -1.80 -6.07 -12.12
C LEU A 160 -0.88 -5.33 -13.11
N LEU A 161 0.43 -5.58 -13.02
CA LEU A 161 1.41 -4.98 -13.94
C LEU A 161 1.06 -5.29 -15.41
N PRO A 162 1.28 -4.35 -16.34
CA PRO A 162 2.02 -3.09 -16.18
C PRO A 162 1.20 -1.89 -15.62
N ARG A 163 -0.04 -2.08 -15.17
CA ARG A 163 -0.83 -1.04 -14.51
C ARG A 163 -0.22 -0.73 -13.13
N HIS A 164 -0.24 0.54 -12.72
CA HIS A 164 0.14 1.02 -11.38
C HIS A 164 1.56 0.65 -10.92
N LYS A 165 2.56 0.78 -11.80
CA LYS A 165 3.97 0.73 -11.37
C LYS A 165 4.29 1.82 -10.36
N GLY A 166 5.16 1.58 -9.39
CA GLY A 166 5.63 2.60 -8.46
C GLY A 166 5.08 2.45 -7.05
N SER A 167 5.07 3.55 -6.31
CA SER A 167 5.08 3.52 -4.85
C SER A 167 3.72 3.56 -4.16
N ALA A 168 2.63 3.86 -4.88
CA ALA A 168 1.29 3.97 -4.28
C ALA A 168 0.17 3.25 -5.08
N PRO A 169 0.39 2.01 -5.56
CA PRO A 169 -0.57 1.30 -6.41
C PRO A 169 -1.97 1.16 -5.79
N ILE A 170 -2.05 0.85 -4.49
CA ILE A 170 -3.31 0.64 -3.78
C ILE A 170 -4.15 1.93 -3.74
N GLN A 171 -3.52 3.03 -3.33
CA GLN A 171 -4.18 4.32 -3.25
C GLN A 171 -4.59 4.82 -4.64
N ARG A 172 -3.75 4.62 -5.66
CA ARG A 172 -4.03 5.07 -7.03
C ARG A 172 -5.16 4.27 -7.67
N ALA A 173 -5.21 2.95 -7.47
CA ALA A 173 -6.35 2.12 -7.88
C ALA A 173 -7.67 2.62 -7.26
N LEU A 174 -7.66 2.95 -5.97
CA LEU A 174 -8.84 3.52 -5.30
C LEU A 174 -9.21 4.90 -5.84
N LEU A 175 -8.24 5.83 -5.95
CA LEU A 175 -8.46 7.20 -6.43
C LEU A 175 -8.96 7.27 -7.87
N GLU A 176 -8.44 6.41 -8.76
CA GLU A 176 -8.84 6.33 -10.16
C GLU A 176 -10.18 5.59 -10.35
N GLY A 177 -10.73 4.99 -9.28
CA GLY A 177 -12.00 4.28 -9.34
C GLY A 177 -11.91 2.95 -10.07
N ASP A 178 -10.76 2.27 -9.99
CA ASP A 178 -10.58 0.96 -10.62
C ASP A 178 -11.62 -0.03 -10.08
N THR A 179 -12.23 -0.80 -10.99
CA THR A 179 -13.23 -1.81 -10.61
C THR A 179 -12.59 -3.11 -10.16
N TYR A 180 -11.37 -3.37 -10.60
CA TYR A 180 -10.59 -4.57 -10.26
C TYR A 180 -9.11 -4.23 -10.02
N THR A 181 -8.46 -5.11 -9.28
CA THR A 181 -7.01 -5.10 -9.04
C THR A 181 -6.52 -6.53 -8.78
N GLY A 182 -5.26 -6.69 -8.39
CA GLY A 182 -4.66 -7.98 -8.08
C GLY A 182 -3.22 -7.82 -7.61
N VAL A 183 -2.47 -8.91 -7.60
CA VAL A 183 -1.06 -8.93 -7.20
C VAL A 183 -0.21 -9.52 -8.31
N THR A 184 0.98 -8.95 -8.48
CA THR A 184 2.01 -9.46 -9.39
C THR A 184 3.26 -9.82 -8.61
N ILE A 185 3.79 -11.02 -8.84
CA ILE A 185 5.17 -11.38 -8.51
C ILE A 185 6.03 -11.11 -9.74
N GLN A 186 7.09 -10.33 -9.59
CA GLN A 186 8.04 -10.03 -10.65
C GLN A 186 9.47 -10.23 -10.15
N THR A 187 10.44 -10.30 -11.07
CA THR A 187 11.85 -10.18 -10.68
C THR A 187 12.17 -8.77 -10.20
N LEU A 188 13.26 -8.58 -9.47
CA LEU A 188 13.79 -7.23 -9.23
C LEU A 188 14.56 -6.74 -10.46
N HIS A 189 14.47 -5.43 -10.74
CA HIS A 189 15.24 -4.76 -11.80
C HIS A 189 16.35 -3.92 -11.16
N PRO A 190 17.59 -3.92 -11.71
CA PRO A 190 18.76 -3.32 -11.06
C PRO A 190 18.64 -1.81 -10.80
N ASP A 191 17.99 -1.09 -11.71
CA ASP A 191 17.98 0.39 -11.68
C ASP A 191 16.59 1.02 -11.57
N ARG A 192 15.51 0.23 -11.60
CA ARG A 192 14.13 0.76 -11.72
C ARG A 192 13.16 -0.05 -10.86
N PHE A 193 12.24 0.64 -10.18
CA PHE A 193 11.11 -0.01 -9.51
C PHE A 193 10.13 -0.58 -10.53
N ASP A 194 9.63 -1.79 -10.27
CA ASP A 194 8.51 -2.40 -11.02
C ASP A 194 8.72 -2.54 -12.53
N HIS A 195 9.95 -2.84 -12.93
CA HIS A 195 10.34 -3.14 -14.30
C HIS A 195 10.88 -4.57 -14.45
N GLY A 196 10.63 -5.44 -13.47
CA GLY A 196 11.01 -6.84 -13.54
C GLY A 196 10.22 -7.62 -14.57
N ALA A 197 10.73 -8.79 -14.92
CA ALA A 197 9.93 -9.76 -15.65
C ALA A 197 8.81 -10.27 -14.73
N ILE A 198 7.57 -10.27 -15.22
CA ILE A 198 6.44 -10.87 -14.49
C ILE A 198 6.68 -12.38 -14.40
N VAL A 199 6.57 -12.91 -13.17
CA VAL A 199 6.75 -14.33 -12.84
C VAL A 199 5.40 -15.01 -12.62
N ALA A 200 4.52 -14.36 -11.86
CA ALA A 200 3.19 -14.83 -11.58
C ALA A 200 2.27 -13.64 -11.33
N GLN A 201 0.98 -13.81 -11.61
CA GLN A 201 -0.01 -12.77 -11.42
C GLN A 201 -1.34 -13.41 -11.06
N THR A 202 -2.12 -12.77 -10.20
CA THR A 202 -3.49 -13.24 -9.92
C THR A 202 -4.42 -12.89 -11.08
N GLU A 203 -5.53 -13.61 -11.17
CA GLU A 203 -6.67 -13.11 -11.94
C GLU A 203 -7.18 -11.77 -11.38
N PRO A 204 -7.84 -10.92 -12.20
CA PRO A 204 -8.53 -9.72 -11.74
C PRO A 204 -9.56 -10.03 -10.66
N LEU A 205 -9.48 -9.31 -9.55
CA LEU A 205 -10.43 -9.39 -8.45
C LEU A 205 -11.11 -8.04 -8.26
N ALA A 206 -12.42 -8.05 -8.11
CA ALA A 206 -13.20 -6.84 -7.91
C ALA A 206 -12.81 -6.14 -6.60
N ILE A 207 -12.49 -4.85 -6.68
CA ILE A 207 -12.15 -4.04 -5.50
C ILE A 207 -13.33 -4.00 -4.52
N ALA A 208 -14.56 -3.89 -5.04
CA ALA A 208 -15.77 -3.90 -4.21
C ALA A 208 -15.87 -5.17 -3.34
N THR A 209 -15.56 -6.34 -3.91
CA THR A 209 -15.57 -7.62 -3.19
C THR A 209 -14.47 -7.70 -2.14
N MET A 210 -13.28 -7.15 -2.42
CA MET A 210 -12.20 -7.07 -1.42
C MET A 210 -12.61 -6.13 -0.27
N LEU A 211 -13.20 -4.98 -0.57
CA LEU A 211 -13.66 -4.03 0.43
C LEU A 211 -14.77 -4.60 1.32
N SER A 212 -15.69 -5.39 0.77
CA SER A 212 -16.78 -6.01 1.53
C SER A 212 -16.32 -7.12 2.48
N LYS A 213 -15.17 -7.76 2.21
CA LYS A 213 -14.59 -8.76 3.12
C LYS A 213 -14.03 -8.15 4.41
N GLY A 214 -13.83 -6.84 4.45
CA GLY A 214 -13.24 -6.16 5.62
C GLY A 214 -11.75 -6.44 5.78
N ARG A 215 -11.19 -6.03 6.92
CA ARG A 215 -9.78 -6.29 7.26
C ARG A 215 -9.58 -7.77 7.57
N VAL A 216 -8.40 -8.30 7.24
CA VAL A 216 -8.05 -9.69 7.61
C VAL A 216 -7.98 -9.85 9.13
N ASN A 217 -7.62 -8.78 9.84
CA ASN A 217 -7.66 -8.69 11.30
C ASN A 217 -8.72 -7.66 11.70
N ASP A 218 -9.85 -8.14 12.21
CA ASP A 218 -11.07 -7.36 12.44
C ASP A 218 -10.87 -6.28 13.51
N SER A 219 -10.56 -5.06 13.08
CA SER A 219 -10.58 -3.87 13.94
C SER A 219 -11.52 -2.83 13.35
N THR A 220 -12.45 -2.35 14.18
CA THR A 220 -13.49 -1.39 13.81
C THR A 220 -12.99 0.05 13.68
N ALA A 221 -11.68 0.29 13.87
CA ALA A 221 -11.09 1.62 13.84
C ALA A 221 -11.03 2.23 12.43
N ASP A 222 -11.39 3.51 12.31
CA ASP A 222 -11.36 4.31 11.08
C ASP A 222 -9.96 4.41 10.44
N PHE A 223 -8.92 4.17 11.24
CA PHE A 223 -7.52 4.10 10.81
C PHE A 223 -6.86 2.81 11.30
N ASN A 224 -5.88 2.28 10.57
CA ASN A 224 -5.04 1.18 11.08
C ASN A 224 -3.91 1.73 11.98
N SER A 225 -3.10 0.85 12.57
CA SER A 225 -1.94 1.21 13.42
C SER A 225 -0.90 2.09 12.72
N GLU A 226 -0.92 2.12 11.38
CA GLU A 226 -0.05 2.94 10.56
C GLU A 226 -0.67 4.30 10.18
N GLY A 227 -1.91 4.56 10.57
CA GLY A 227 -2.66 5.78 10.26
C GLY A 227 -3.26 5.79 8.85
N LEU A 228 -3.40 4.62 8.20
CA LEU A 228 -4.07 4.52 6.90
C LEU A 228 -5.59 4.55 7.08
N PRO A 229 -6.31 5.29 6.22
CA PRO A 229 -7.77 5.28 6.18
C PRO A 229 -8.33 3.87 5.99
N ARG A 230 -9.51 3.60 6.58
CA ARG A 230 -10.15 2.29 6.58
C ARG A 230 -10.22 1.62 5.21
N ARG A 231 -10.68 2.33 4.17
CA ARG A 231 -10.84 1.77 2.82
C ARG A 231 -9.51 1.29 2.23
N THR A 232 -8.46 2.11 2.37
CA THR A 232 -7.11 1.75 1.93
C THR A 232 -6.52 0.62 2.76
N ALA A 233 -6.71 0.63 4.08
CA ALA A 233 -6.24 -0.42 4.97
C ALA A 233 -6.88 -1.78 4.64
N ILE A 234 -8.19 -1.82 4.39
CA ILE A 234 -8.89 -3.06 3.96
C ILE A 234 -8.28 -3.59 2.67
N LEU A 235 -8.16 -2.74 1.65
CA LEU A 235 -7.63 -3.19 0.36
C LEU A 235 -6.16 -3.65 0.49
N MET A 236 -5.37 -2.98 1.33
CA MET A 236 -4.00 -3.35 1.64
C MET A 236 -3.91 -4.72 2.31
N ASP A 237 -4.74 -5.01 3.31
CA ASP A 237 -4.76 -6.32 3.97
C ASP A 237 -5.17 -7.45 3.01
N GLN A 238 -6.23 -7.21 2.22
CA GLN A 238 -6.72 -8.20 1.25
C GLN A 238 -5.67 -8.50 0.17
N LEU A 239 -5.01 -7.47 -0.37
CA LEU A 239 -3.93 -7.63 -1.33
C LEU A 239 -2.67 -8.23 -0.69
N GLY A 240 -2.39 -7.93 0.58
CA GLY A 240 -1.28 -8.52 1.32
C GLY A 240 -1.45 -10.02 1.49
N ALA A 241 -2.63 -10.45 1.93
CA ALA A 241 -2.97 -11.87 2.04
C ALA A 241 -2.92 -12.58 0.68
N LEU A 242 -3.48 -11.96 -0.37
CA LEU A 242 -3.43 -12.50 -1.73
C LEU A 242 -1.99 -12.61 -2.26
N GLY A 243 -1.16 -11.60 -1.99
CA GLY A 243 0.24 -11.60 -2.40
C GLY A 243 1.07 -12.64 -1.67
N ALA A 244 0.79 -12.89 -0.39
CA ALA A 244 1.41 -13.96 0.38
C ALA A 244 1.06 -15.35 -0.17
N GLN A 245 -0.21 -15.56 -0.53
CA GLN A 245 -0.66 -16.79 -1.19
C GLN A 245 0.04 -17.01 -2.53
N LEU A 246 0.07 -15.98 -3.39
CA LEU A 246 0.70 -16.04 -4.71
C LEU A 246 2.23 -16.24 -4.61
N LEU A 247 2.89 -15.59 -3.64
CA LEU A 247 4.30 -15.79 -3.36
C LEU A 247 4.58 -17.23 -2.93
N GLY A 248 3.78 -17.76 -2.00
CA GLY A 248 3.91 -19.14 -1.53
C GLY A 248 3.74 -20.15 -2.66
N GLN A 249 2.75 -19.95 -3.53
CA GLN A 249 2.57 -20.76 -4.74
C GLN A 249 3.77 -20.64 -5.68
N THR A 250 4.22 -19.41 -5.96
CA THR A 250 5.36 -19.14 -6.84
C THR A 250 6.61 -19.88 -6.39
N LEU A 251 6.84 -19.96 -5.07
CA LEU A 251 7.99 -20.68 -4.52
C LEU A 251 7.81 -22.20 -4.54
N ARG A 252 6.62 -22.71 -4.17
CA ARG A 252 6.28 -24.14 -4.21
C ARG A 252 6.39 -24.74 -5.62
N GLU A 253 5.80 -24.05 -6.60
CA GLU A 253 5.72 -24.49 -8.00
C GLU A 253 6.93 -24.02 -8.83
N ARG A 254 7.84 -23.25 -8.21
CA ARG A 254 9.06 -22.72 -8.82
C ARG A 254 8.79 -21.94 -10.11
N LEU A 255 7.72 -21.14 -10.13
CA LEU A 255 7.29 -20.38 -11.33
C LEU A 255 8.34 -19.35 -11.78
N TYR A 256 9.33 -19.03 -10.93
CA TYR A 256 10.47 -18.17 -11.27
C TYR A 256 11.44 -18.82 -12.27
N LEU A 257 11.45 -20.15 -12.38
CA LEU A 257 12.27 -20.89 -13.34
C LEU A 257 11.69 -20.77 -14.75
N PRO A 258 12.50 -20.49 -15.80
CA PRO A 258 12.03 -20.28 -17.16
C PRO A 258 11.09 -21.39 -17.68
N GLN A 259 11.38 -22.65 -17.36
CA GLN A 259 10.58 -23.81 -17.77
C GLN A 259 9.19 -23.90 -17.12
N ASN A 260 8.98 -23.20 -16.01
CA ASN A 260 7.72 -23.21 -15.24
C ASN A 260 6.98 -21.87 -15.35
N ARG A 261 7.48 -20.91 -16.12
CA ARG A 261 6.84 -19.59 -16.26
C ARG A 261 5.52 -19.74 -17.00
N VAL A 262 4.46 -19.31 -16.34
CA VAL A 262 3.18 -19.07 -17.00
C VAL A 262 3.28 -17.72 -17.72
N GLN A 263 2.87 -17.67 -18.99
CA GLN A 263 2.87 -16.42 -19.73
C GLN A 263 1.87 -15.45 -19.09
N ALA A 264 2.35 -14.29 -18.65
CA ALA A 264 1.49 -13.28 -18.03
C ALA A 264 0.43 -12.78 -19.03
N PRO A 265 -0.85 -12.64 -18.62
CA PRO A 265 -1.87 -12.01 -19.44
C PRO A 265 -1.44 -10.59 -19.81
N THR A 266 -1.24 -10.31 -21.10
CA THR A 266 -0.84 -8.98 -21.59
C THR A 266 -2.06 -8.14 -21.96
N ALA A 267 -2.94 -7.90 -20.99
CA ALA A 267 -4.21 -7.18 -21.22
C ALA A 267 -4.27 -5.79 -20.55
N TYR A 268 -3.36 -5.45 -19.62
CA TYR A 268 -3.50 -4.22 -18.83
C TYR A 268 -2.74 -3.02 -19.42
N LYS A 269 -3.42 -1.87 -19.45
CA LYS A 269 -2.82 -0.60 -19.89
C LYS A 269 -1.73 -0.14 -18.91
N PRO A 270 -0.50 0.15 -19.37
CA PRO A 270 0.55 0.69 -18.52
C PRO A 270 0.14 1.99 -17.81
N SER A 271 0.44 2.11 -16.52
CA SER A 271 0.28 3.36 -15.76
C SER A 271 1.30 3.42 -14.61
N TYR A 272 1.49 4.61 -14.05
CA TYR A 272 2.43 4.85 -12.95
C TYR A 272 1.73 5.44 -11.72
N ALA A 273 1.82 4.72 -10.61
CA ALA A 273 1.31 5.07 -9.31
C ALA A 273 2.33 5.89 -8.51
N HIS A 274 2.41 7.19 -8.83
CA HIS A 274 3.25 8.14 -8.10
C HIS A 274 2.91 8.16 -6.61
N ARG A 275 3.94 8.36 -5.77
CA ARG A 275 3.81 8.54 -4.33
C ARG A 275 2.73 9.57 -4.01
N ILE A 276 1.89 9.28 -3.01
CA ILE A 276 0.92 10.24 -2.50
C ILE A 276 1.67 11.40 -1.84
N THR A 277 1.33 12.62 -2.28
CA THR A 277 1.88 13.89 -1.81
C THR A 277 0.82 14.66 -1.01
N THR A 278 1.23 15.77 -0.39
CA THR A 278 0.28 16.70 0.23
C THR A 278 -0.69 17.25 -0.79
N GLU A 279 -0.25 17.56 -2.01
CA GLU A 279 -1.10 18.12 -3.08
C GLU A 279 -2.20 17.14 -3.51
N ASP A 280 -1.96 15.82 -3.51
CA ASP A 280 -3.02 14.83 -3.80
C ASP A 280 -4.20 14.92 -2.81
N LYS A 281 -3.95 15.42 -1.58
CA LYS A 281 -4.97 15.64 -0.55
C LYS A 281 -5.64 17.01 -0.66
N ARG A 282 -5.29 17.83 -1.65
CA ARG A 282 -5.90 19.14 -1.84
C ARG A 282 -7.28 18.99 -2.45
N ILE A 283 -8.23 19.73 -1.88
CA ILE A 283 -9.56 19.92 -2.45
C ILE A 283 -9.45 21.04 -3.49
N HIS A 284 -9.82 20.74 -4.73
CA HIS A 284 -9.98 21.75 -5.77
C HIS A 284 -11.46 21.95 -6.02
N TRP A 285 -12.09 22.87 -5.30
CA TRP A 285 -13.56 23.05 -5.28
C TRP A 285 -14.19 23.20 -6.67
N ALA A 286 -13.49 23.87 -7.60
CA ALA A 286 -13.97 24.06 -8.97
C ALA A 286 -13.85 22.82 -9.87
N ARG A 287 -12.91 21.92 -9.57
CA ARG A 287 -12.59 20.74 -10.40
C ARG A 287 -13.24 19.48 -9.84
N ASP A 288 -13.02 19.23 -8.57
CA ASP A 288 -13.36 17.98 -7.90
C ASP A 288 -14.88 17.89 -7.67
N SER A 289 -15.45 16.78 -8.10
CA SER A 289 -16.84 16.40 -7.82
C SER A 289 -16.97 15.87 -6.38
N ALA A 290 -18.19 15.88 -5.86
CA ALA A 290 -18.44 15.36 -4.51
C ALA A 290 -18.10 13.87 -4.36
N ALA A 291 -18.30 13.07 -5.42
CA ALA A 291 -17.91 11.65 -5.43
C ALA A 291 -16.39 11.49 -5.36
N GLU A 292 -15.62 12.30 -6.10
CA GLU A 292 -14.16 12.31 -6.03
C GLU A 292 -13.66 12.77 -4.66
N LEU A 293 -14.32 13.75 -4.03
CA LEU A 293 -13.96 14.20 -2.68
C LEU A 293 -14.18 13.12 -1.63
N LEU A 294 -15.30 12.39 -1.69
CA LEU A 294 -15.51 11.23 -0.82
C LEU A 294 -14.46 10.16 -1.07
N ASN A 295 -14.20 9.83 -2.33
CA ASN A 295 -13.20 8.84 -2.67
C ASN A 295 -11.80 9.22 -2.17
N LYS A 296 -11.41 10.49 -2.32
CA LYS A 296 -10.16 11.04 -1.76
C LYS A 296 -10.14 10.95 -0.24
N LEU A 297 -11.20 11.33 0.45
CA LEU A 297 -11.27 11.30 1.92
C LEU A 297 -11.16 9.86 2.45
N GLU A 298 -11.92 8.93 1.87
CA GLU A 298 -11.90 7.52 2.26
C GLU A 298 -10.57 6.83 1.93
N THR A 299 -9.85 7.31 0.91
CA THR A 299 -8.58 6.70 0.46
C THR A 299 -7.35 7.33 1.12
N LEU A 300 -7.34 8.65 1.33
CA LEU A 300 -6.18 9.43 1.76
C LEU A 300 -6.31 10.00 3.18
N GLY A 301 -7.51 9.95 3.76
CA GLY A 301 -7.82 10.52 5.06
C GLY A 301 -8.07 12.02 4.95
N PRO A 302 -7.79 12.81 6.00
CA PRO A 302 -8.11 14.23 6.00
C PRO A 302 -7.60 14.97 4.77
N LEU A 303 -8.51 15.70 4.12
CA LEU A 303 -8.22 16.53 2.96
C LEU A 303 -7.92 17.95 3.41
N HIS A 304 -7.40 18.79 2.51
CA HIS A 304 -7.11 20.18 2.84
C HIS A 304 -7.52 21.16 1.76
N ALA A 305 -7.84 22.37 2.21
CA ALA A 305 -8.07 23.54 1.38
C ALA A 305 -7.48 24.76 2.08
N PHE A 306 -7.60 25.94 1.49
CA PHE A 306 -7.09 27.16 2.09
C PHE A 306 -8.21 28.10 2.52
N LYS A 307 -7.96 28.85 3.59
CA LYS A 307 -8.78 29.97 4.02
C LYS A 307 -7.93 31.22 4.06
N GLU A 308 -8.40 32.26 3.39
CA GLU A 308 -7.77 33.57 3.43
C GLU A 308 -7.91 34.21 4.82
N ALA A 309 -6.83 34.82 5.30
CA ALA A 309 -6.74 35.48 6.60
C ALA A 309 -5.92 36.77 6.47
N THR A 310 -6.23 37.77 7.29
CA THR A 310 -5.43 39.00 7.38
C THR A 310 -4.03 38.66 7.94
N ALA A 311 -2.97 39.24 7.34
CA ALA A 311 -1.61 39.08 7.84
C ALA A 311 -1.44 39.71 9.24
N ALA A 312 -0.50 39.18 10.03
CA ALA A 312 -0.29 39.66 11.40
C ALA A 312 0.38 41.05 11.42
N ARG A 313 -0.30 42.03 12.05
CA ARG A 313 0.11 43.34 12.65
C ARG A 313 1.25 44.20 12.06
N LYS A 314 1.90 43.89 10.94
CA LYS A 314 2.79 44.83 10.22
C LYS A 314 2.36 45.17 8.78
N ASP A 315 1.51 44.34 8.16
CA ASP A 315 0.93 44.60 6.84
C ASP A 315 -0.57 44.24 6.83
N ALA A 316 -1.42 45.06 7.44
CA ALA A 316 -2.86 44.81 7.48
C ALA A 316 -3.54 44.83 6.10
N GLN A 317 -2.82 45.27 5.05
CA GLN A 317 -3.26 45.26 3.66
C GLN A 317 -2.99 43.92 2.94
N ASN A 318 -2.12 43.06 3.47
CA ASN A 318 -1.78 41.79 2.83
C ASN A 318 -2.60 40.62 3.41
N SER A 319 -3.04 39.73 2.51
CA SER A 319 -3.71 38.48 2.88
C SER A 319 -2.75 37.29 2.85
N VAL A 320 -3.00 36.31 3.72
CA VAL A 320 -2.27 35.05 3.77
C VAL A 320 -3.23 33.87 3.67
N LEU A 321 -2.76 32.77 3.07
CA LEU A 321 -3.52 31.53 2.99
C LEU A 321 -3.17 30.64 4.18
N LYS A 322 -4.18 30.31 4.98
CA LYS A 322 -4.06 29.34 6.06
C LYS A 322 -4.66 28.01 5.63
N ARG A 323 -3.91 26.93 5.81
CA ARG A 323 -4.38 25.58 5.50
C ARG A 323 -5.42 25.13 6.51
N ILE A 324 -6.52 24.59 5.99
CA ILE A 324 -7.59 23.94 6.76
C ILE A 324 -7.57 22.45 6.42
N LEU A 325 -7.58 21.60 7.44
CA LEU A 325 -7.72 20.16 7.33
C LEU A 325 -9.17 19.78 7.62
N PHE A 326 -9.75 18.95 6.74
CA PHE A 326 -11.12 18.46 6.79
C PHE A 326 -11.08 16.99 7.21
N HIS A 327 -11.56 16.68 8.43
CA HIS A 327 -11.39 15.35 9.03
C HIS A 327 -12.64 14.47 8.88
N GLU A 328 -13.81 15.02 9.19
CA GLU A 328 -15.08 14.31 9.10
C GLU A 328 -15.98 15.03 8.11
N CYS A 329 -16.24 14.40 6.96
CA CYS A 329 -17.09 14.98 5.92
C CYS A 329 -18.13 13.97 5.41
N LYS A 330 -19.29 14.47 5.01
CA LYS A 330 -20.35 13.72 4.33
C LYS A 330 -20.84 14.52 3.13
N VAL A 331 -21.09 13.86 2.00
CA VAL A 331 -21.75 14.54 0.87
C VAL A 331 -23.25 14.50 1.08
N MET A 332 -23.87 15.66 0.90
CA MET A 332 -25.32 15.84 0.98
C MET A 332 -25.82 16.41 -0.34
N ARG A 333 -27.00 15.95 -0.76
CA ARG A 333 -27.79 16.64 -1.78
C ARG A 333 -28.61 17.71 -1.07
N ASP A 334 -28.60 18.92 -1.60
CA ASP A 334 -29.52 19.96 -1.17
C ASP A 334 -30.30 20.44 -2.38
N ALA A 335 -31.60 20.16 -2.39
CA ALA A 335 -32.52 20.59 -3.44
C ALA A 335 -32.73 22.12 -3.43
N ARG A 336 -32.26 22.82 -2.39
CA ARG A 336 -32.43 24.27 -2.17
C ARG A 336 -31.13 25.07 -2.35
N LEU A 337 -30.12 24.49 -2.99
CA LEU A 337 -28.90 25.23 -3.31
C LEU A 337 -29.24 26.35 -4.29
N ASP A 338 -29.11 27.60 -3.84
CA ASP A 338 -29.31 28.78 -4.67
C ASP A 338 -28.45 28.69 -5.94
N ASN A 339 -29.06 28.97 -7.09
CA ASN A 339 -28.44 29.00 -8.43
C ASN A 339 -27.23 29.95 -8.58
N GLY A 340 -26.80 30.65 -7.51
CA GLY A 340 -25.66 31.57 -7.48
C GLY A 340 -24.48 31.15 -6.59
N SER A 341 -24.53 30.02 -5.89
CA SER A 341 -23.45 29.62 -4.95
C SER A 341 -22.23 29.08 -5.70
N LYS A 342 -21.05 29.68 -5.47
CA LYS A 342 -19.78 29.26 -6.09
C LYS A 342 -19.14 28.10 -5.30
N PRO A 343 -18.48 27.14 -5.97
CA PRO A 343 -17.75 26.09 -5.27
C PRO A 343 -16.74 26.65 -4.25
N GLY A 344 -16.69 26.04 -3.07
CA GLY A 344 -15.88 26.49 -1.93
C GLY A 344 -16.58 27.47 -0.99
N MET A 345 -17.70 28.09 -1.39
CA MET A 345 -18.51 28.90 -0.47
C MET A 345 -19.10 28.02 0.63
N PHE A 346 -19.08 28.50 1.87
CA PHE A 346 -19.57 27.73 3.00
C PHE A 346 -20.53 28.50 3.91
N LYS A 347 -21.41 27.77 4.59
CA LYS A 347 -22.28 28.28 5.65
C LYS A 347 -22.26 27.34 6.85
N TYR A 348 -22.52 27.87 8.04
CA TYR A 348 -22.66 27.07 9.24
C TYR A 348 -24.13 26.68 9.45
N ASP A 349 -24.39 25.40 9.69
CA ASP A 349 -25.68 24.84 10.09
C ASP A 349 -25.56 24.52 11.59
N ASP A 350 -26.18 25.35 12.42
CA ASP A 350 -26.14 25.30 13.88
C ASP A 350 -26.92 24.13 14.46
N ILE A 351 -28.03 23.75 13.81
CA ILE A 351 -28.84 22.58 14.18
C ILE A 351 -28.03 21.29 14.05
N LYS A 352 -27.27 21.14 12.96
CA LYS A 352 -26.45 19.95 12.71
C LYS A 352 -25.03 20.05 13.24
N ASP A 353 -24.61 21.21 13.75
CA ASP A 353 -23.23 21.52 14.12
C ASP A 353 -22.25 21.12 13.00
N CYS A 354 -22.48 21.68 11.80
CA CYS A 354 -21.66 21.38 10.63
C CYS A 354 -21.45 22.59 9.72
N ILE A 355 -20.34 22.59 8.98
CA ILE A 355 -20.09 23.56 7.90
C ILE A 355 -20.51 22.91 6.59
N LEU A 356 -21.45 23.53 5.89
CA LEU A 356 -21.91 23.12 4.57
C LEU A 356 -21.11 23.87 3.51
N VAL A 357 -20.25 23.17 2.77
CA VAL A 357 -19.45 23.73 1.68
C VAL A 357 -20.03 23.37 0.33
N THR A 358 -20.26 24.37 -0.51
CA THR A 358 -20.75 24.20 -1.88
C THR A 358 -19.71 23.49 -2.73
N CYS A 359 -20.10 22.38 -3.34
CA CYS A 359 -19.30 21.63 -4.29
C CYS A 359 -19.84 21.81 -5.71
N ARG A 360 -19.07 21.38 -6.71
CA ARG A 360 -19.55 21.30 -8.10
C ARG A 360 -20.78 20.39 -8.20
N GLY A 361 -21.75 20.80 -9.02
CA GLY A 361 -22.95 20.01 -9.36
C GLY A 361 -24.09 20.07 -8.34
N ASN A 362 -24.23 21.20 -7.63
CA ASN A 362 -25.26 21.43 -6.61
C ASN A 362 -25.26 20.37 -5.48
N LEU A 363 -24.06 20.01 -5.02
CA LEU A 363 -23.86 19.14 -3.87
C LEU A 363 -23.19 19.92 -2.74
N LEU A 364 -23.45 19.50 -1.50
CA LEU A 364 -22.83 20.06 -0.30
C LEU A 364 -21.87 19.05 0.30
N LEU A 365 -20.70 19.51 0.72
CA LEU A 365 -19.85 18.80 1.67
C LEU A 365 -20.20 19.29 3.08
N CYS A 366 -20.82 18.42 3.86
CA CYS A 366 -21.10 18.64 5.27
C CYS A 366 -19.88 18.24 6.09
N VAL A 367 -19.29 19.21 6.79
CA VAL A 367 -18.04 19.06 7.55
C VAL A 367 -18.34 19.23 9.04
N SER A 368 -18.23 18.16 9.82
CA SER A 368 -18.46 18.18 11.28
C SER A 368 -17.18 18.46 12.06
N ARG A 369 -16.02 18.02 11.55
CA ARG A 369 -14.72 18.27 12.18
C ARG A 369 -13.66 18.74 11.21
N LEU A 370 -12.98 19.80 11.62
CA LEU A 370 -11.95 20.46 10.85
C LEU A 370 -10.93 21.15 11.76
N GLN A 371 -9.83 21.56 11.18
CA GLN A 371 -8.68 22.09 11.91
C GLN A 371 -7.95 23.14 11.06
N PHE A 372 -7.55 24.26 11.66
CA PHE A 372 -6.46 25.06 11.10
C PHE A 372 -5.13 24.34 11.35
N GLU A 373 -4.25 24.28 10.35
CA GLU A 373 -2.92 23.68 10.52
C GLU A 373 -2.21 24.26 11.75
N GLY A 374 -1.67 23.37 12.60
CA GLY A 374 -1.04 23.72 13.89
C GLY A 374 -1.99 23.78 15.10
N PHE A 375 -3.31 23.75 14.91
CA PHE A 375 -4.29 23.76 16.00
C PHE A 375 -4.79 22.34 16.35
N ALA A 376 -5.70 22.22 17.32
CA ALA A 376 -6.39 20.95 17.58
C ALA A 376 -7.52 20.72 16.55
N VAL A 377 -7.95 19.47 16.39
CA VAL A 377 -9.18 19.13 15.67
C VAL A 377 -10.38 19.62 16.47
N GLU A 378 -11.30 20.34 15.82
CA GLU A 378 -12.42 21.00 16.46
C GLU A 378 -13.74 20.63 15.77
N ARG A 379 -14.86 20.75 16.50
CA ARG A 379 -16.20 20.70 15.91
C ARG A 379 -16.49 21.99 15.13
N ALA A 380 -17.40 21.91 14.15
CA ALA A 380 -17.76 23.03 13.30
C ALA A 380 -18.13 24.31 14.05
N GLY A 381 -18.98 24.24 15.08
CA GLY A 381 -19.37 25.40 15.87
C GLY A 381 -18.19 26.06 16.60
N GLN A 382 -17.26 25.25 17.15
CA GLN A 382 -16.05 25.76 17.78
C GLN A 382 -15.11 26.43 16.78
N PHE A 383 -14.98 25.83 15.58
CA PHE A 383 -14.21 26.42 14.49
C PHE A 383 -14.79 27.78 14.08
N MET A 384 -16.11 27.87 13.92
CA MET A 384 -16.81 29.11 13.55
C MET A 384 -16.65 30.20 14.62
N ALA A 385 -16.82 29.85 15.90
CA ALA A 385 -16.62 30.79 17.02
C ALA A 385 -15.19 31.37 17.05
N ARG A 386 -14.19 30.60 16.59
CA ARG A 386 -12.78 31.01 16.55
C ARG A 386 -12.35 31.60 15.20
N LEU A 387 -13.22 31.62 14.19
CA LEU A 387 -12.88 32.01 12.83
C LEU A 387 -12.40 33.46 12.76
N ARG A 388 -13.12 34.40 13.39
CA ARG A 388 -12.73 35.83 13.44
C ARG A 388 -11.37 36.04 14.09
N LYS A 389 -11.10 35.34 15.20
CA LYS A 389 -9.80 35.40 15.90
C LYS A 389 -8.65 34.91 15.00
N ARG A 390 -8.91 33.94 14.12
CA ARG A 390 -7.89 33.31 13.26
C ARG A 390 -7.73 34.01 11.91
N CYS A 391 -8.79 34.59 11.35
CA CYS A 391 -8.80 35.16 10.01
C CYS A 391 -8.86 36.70 9.96
N GLY A 392 -9.10 37.38 11.09
CA GLY A 392 -9.25 38.83 11.11
C GLY A 392 -10.52 39.26 10.35
N ALA A 393 -10.47 40.41 9.67
CA ALA A 393 -11.59 40.91 8.87
C ALA A 393 -12.02 39.94 7.76
N LEU A 394 -11.07 39.16 7.23
CA LEU A 394 -11.35 38.18 6.17
C LEU A 394 -12.14 36.95 6.68
N SER A 395 -12.53 36.88 7.95
CA SER A 395 -13.46 35.85 8.44
C SER A 395 -14.84 35.94 7.81
N GLU A 396 -15.28 37.14 7.41
CA GLU A 396 -16.58 37.37 6.78
C GLU A 396 -16.65 36.81 5.35
N LYS A 397 -15.49 36.62 4.72
CA LYS A 397 -15.37 35.94 3.43
C LYS A 397 -15.49 34.42 3.63
N LEU A 398 -16.72 33.91 3.63
CA LEU A 398 -17.06 32.50 3.85
C LEU A 398 -16.79 31.62 2.62
N VAL A 399 -15.53 31.54 2.22
CA VAL A 399 -15.06 30.71 1.11
C VAL A 399 -13.79 29.96 1.48
N PHE A 400 -13.72 28.69 1.13
CA PHE A 400 -12.50 27.91 1.06
C PHE A 400 -11.97 27.90 -0.38
N LEU A 401 -10.65 28.02 -0.52
CA LEU A 401 -9.92 28.14 -1.78
C LEU A 401 -9.20 26.84 -2.14
#